data_AF-A0A438GN67-F1
#
_entry.id   AF-A0A438GN67-F1
#
_cell.length_a   1.000
_cell.length_b   1.000
_cell.length_c   1.000
_cell.angle_alpha   90.00
_cell.angle_beta   90.00
_cell.angle_gamma   90.00
#
_symmetry.space_group_name_H-M   'P 1'
#
loop_
_entity.id
_entity.type
_entity.pdbx_description
1 polymer ?
#
loop_
_entity_poly.entity_id
_entity_poly.type
_entity_poly.pdbx_seq_one_letter_code
_entity_poly.pdbx_strand_id
1 'polypeptide(L)'
;MYIRERGKMGYLMGEKKAPVVNDLNYAIWDAENSMVMTWLVNSMEEDISSNYMYCPTTQELWENANQMYFDLGNQSQIFELTLKLGEIRQGEDNVSKYFNSLKRI
;
A
#
# COMPACT_ATOMS: atom_id res chain seq x y z
N MET A 1 -7.19 14.48 -11.28
CA MET A 1 -6.25 13.43 -10.82
C MET A 1 -5.24 13.18 -11.94
N TYR A 2 -3.99 13.64 -11.76
CA TYR A 2 -3.00 13.84 -12.83
C TYR A 2 -2.67 12.58 -13.66
N ILE A 3 -2.40 11.44 -13.01
CA ILE A 3 -2.04 10.17 -13.70
C ILE A 3 -3.22 9.64 -14.54
N ARG A 4 -4.45 9.78 -14.03
CA ARG A 4 -5.68 9.38 -14.72
C ARG A 4 -5.95 10.27 -15.94
N GLU A 5 -5.75 11.58 -15.81
CA GLU A 5 -5.89 12.54 -16.92
C GLU A 5 -4.88 12.28 -18.06
N ARG A 6 -3.70 11.71 -17.74
CA ARG A 6 -2.68 11.31 -18.71
C ARG A 6 -2.90 9.92 -19.31
N GLY A 7 -3.94 9.20 -18.89
CA GLY A 7 -4.21 7.83 -19.35
C GLY A 7 -3.14 6.81 -18.93
N LYS A 8 -2.39 7.07 -17.85
CA LYS A 8 -1.27 6.23 -17.39
C LYS A 8 -1.64 5.28 -16.23
N MET A 9 -2.92 5.14 -15.91
CA MET A 9 -3.39 4.27 -14.81
C MET A 9 -2.95 2.80 -14.99
N GLY A 10 -2.85 2.31 -16.22
CA GLY A 10 -2.44 0.94 -16.49
C GLY A 10 -1.02 0.59 -16.00
N TYR A 11 -0.15 1.58 -15.76
CA TYR A 11 1.18 1.38 -15.17
C TYR A 11 1.14 1.15 -13.67
N LEU A 12 0.14 1.71 -12.98
CA LEU A 12 -0.09 1.51 -11.54
C LEU A 12 -0.77 0.16 -11.27
N MET A 13 -1.77 -0.19 -12.08
CA MET A 13 -2.60 -1.38 -11.91
C MET A 13 -2.00 -2.65 -12.52
N GLY A 14 -0.83 -2.55 -13.17
CA GLY A 14 -0.19 -3.69 -13.84
C GLY A 14 -0.85 -4.15 -15.14
N GLU A 15 -1.79 -3.37 -15.68
CA GLU A 15 -2.42 -3.63 -16.98
C GLU A 15 -1.42 -3.47 -18.13
N LYS A 16 -0.48 -2.51 -18.00
CA LYS A 16 0.61 -2.26 -18.94
C LYS A 16 1.85 -3.04 -18.50
N LYS A 17 1.90 -4.32 -18.85
CA LYS A 17 3.06 -5.19 -18.55
C LYS A 17 4.28 -4.83 -19.39
N ALA A 18 5.46 -5.05 -18.80
CA ALA A 18 6.74 -4.90 -19.48
C ALA A 18 6.77 -5.81 -20.74
N PRO A 19 7.01 -5.24 -21.93
CA PRO A 19 7.28 -6.02 -23.13
C PRO A 19 8.59 -6.80 -22.99
N VAL A 20 8.84 -7.74 -23.91
CA VAL A 20 10.15 -8.40 -24.00
C VAL A 20 11.19 -7.35 -24.41
N VAL A 21 12.40 -7.40 -23.83
CA VAL A 21 13.46 -6.39 -24.04
C VAL A 21 13.82 -6.17 -25.52
N ASN A 22 13.62 -7.17 -26.37
CA ASN A 22 13.85 -7.08 -27.81
C ASN A 22 12.69 -6.50 -28.63
N ASP A 23 11.58 -6.12 -27.98
CA ASP A 23 10.45 -5.47 -28.62
C ASP A 23 10.75 -3.98 -28.82
N LEU A 24 10.45 -3.42 -30.00
CA LEU A 24 10.54 -1.98 -30.26
C LEU A 24 9.71 -1.16 -29.26
N ASN A 25 8.63 -1.74 -28.72
CA ASN A 25 7.76 -1.10 -27.75
C ASN A 25 8.34 -1.06 -26.34
N TYR A 26 9.43 -1.79 -26.05
CA TYR A 26 10.06 -1.79 -24.72
C TYR A 26 10.54 -0.39 -24.35
N ALA A 27 11.22 0.31 -25.25
CA ALA A 27 11.74 1.66 -24.99
C ALA A 27 10.62 2.67 -24.68
N ILE A 28 9.48 2.56 -25.38
CA ILE A 28 8.30 3.40 -25.13
C ILE A 28 7.72 3.07 -23.76
N TRP A 29 7.56 1.78 -23.45
CA TRP A 29 7.04 1.34 -22.17
C TRP A 29 7.94 1.79 -21.01
N ASP A 30 9.26 1.65 -21.15
CA ASP A 30 10.26 2.00 -20.13
C ASP A 30 10.27 3.50 -19.85
N ALA A 31 10.19 4.33 -20.89
CA ALA A 31 10.09 5.78 -20.74
C ALA A 31 8.78 6.20 -20.04
N GLU A 32 7.65 5.58 -20.41
CA GLU A 32 6.36 5.88 -19.79
C GLU A 32 6.29 5.39 -18.34
N ASN A 33 6.84 4.21 -18.05
CA ASN A 33 6.98 3.66 -16.71
C ASN A 33 7.86 4.58 -15.84
N SER A 34 9.03 4.98 -16.32
CA SER A 34 9.95 5.88 -15.61
C SER A 34 9.32 7.25 -15.32
N MET A 35 8.50 7.76 -16.25
CA MET A 35 7.77 9.01 -16.06
C MET A 35 6.76 8.93 -14.92
N VAL A 36 5.99 7.83 -14.83
CA VAL A 36 5.02 7.65 -13.74
C VAL A 36 5.73 7.41 -12.40
N MET A 37 6.82 6.63 -12.38
CA MET A 37 7.68 6.50 -11.19
C MET A 37 8.15 7.86 -10.69
N THR A 38 8.64 8.71 -11.58
CA THR A 38 9.08 10.07 -11.24
C THR A 38 7.96 10.88 -10.59
N TRP A 39 6.73 10.79 -11.11
CA TRP A 39 5.59 11.47 -10.51
C TRP A 39 5.25 10.96 -9.10
N LEU A 40 5.38 9.65 -8.87
CA LEU A 40 5.14 9.05 -7.55
C LEU A 40 6.23 9.45 -6.56
N VAL A 41 7.51 9.28 -6.90
CA VAL A 41 8.65 9.65 -6.06
C VAL A 41 8.60 11.14 -5.69
N ASN A 42 8.32 12.03 -6.65
CA ASN A 42 8.22 13.47 -6.39
C ASN A 42 6.98 13.86 -5.56
N SER A 43 6.02 12.96 -5.40
CA SER A 43 4.84 13.19 -4.56
C SER A 43 5.01 12.68 -3.12
N MET A 44 6.11 11.98 -2.83
CA MET A 44 6.44 11.43 -1.52
C MET A 44 7.39 12.36 -0.76
N GLU A 45 7.41 12.22 0.57
CA GLU A 45 8.48 12.79 1.39
C GLU A 45 9.82 12.10 1.08
N GLU A 46 10.92 12.81 1.29
CA GLU A 46 12.26 12.36 0.87
C GLU A 46 12.66 11.04 1.53
N ASP A 47 12.38 10.90 2.83
CA ASP A 47 12.61 9.70 3.63
C ASP A 47 11.82 8.49 3.11
N ILE A 48 10.59 8.69 2.66
CA ILE A 48 9.75 7.67 2.03
C ILE A 48 10.31 7.32 0.65
N SER A 49 10.53 8.34 -0.19
CA SER A 49 10.92 8.19 -1.59
C SER A 49 12.24 7.44 -1.77
N SER A 50 13.18 7.61 -0.83
CA SER A 50 14.49 6.96 -0.84
C SER A 50 14.41 5.43 -0.83
N ASN A 51 13.39 4.87 -0.21
CA ASN A 51 13.17 3.42 -0.14
C ASN A 51 12.73 2.82 -1.49
N TYR A 52 12.26 3.64 -2.42
CA TYR A 52 11.67 3.19 -3.68
C TYR A 52 12.51 3.50 -4.92
N MET A 53 13.69 4.10 -4.73
CA MET A 53 14.59 4.49 -5.83
C MET A 53 15.10 3.30 -6.66
N TYR A 54 15.07 2.09 -6.08
CA TYR A 54 15.53 0.85 -6.72
C TYR A 54 14.40 -0.03 -7.25
N CYS A 55 13.14 0.39 -7.16
CA CYS A 55 12.03 -0.39 -7.70
C CYS A 55 12.14 -0.45 -9.24
N PRO A 56 12.08 -1.64 -9.86
CA PRO A 56 12.22 -1.79 -11.30
C PRO A 56 10.99 -1.29 -12.09
N THR A 57 9.81 -1.22 -11.46
CA THR A 57 8.57 -0.81 -12.14
C THR A 57 7.72 0.12 -11.28
N THR A 58 6.88 0.93 -11.94
CA THR A 58 5.85 1.76 -11.30
C THR A 58 4.90 0.92 -10.47
N GLN A 59 4.51 -0.25 -10.99
CA GLN A 59 3.59 -1.15 -10.32
C GLN A 59 4.17 -1.61 -8.99
N GLU A 60 5.40 -2.10 -8.99
CA GLU A 60 6.06 -2.58 -7.76
C GLU A 60 6.26 -1.46 -6.74
N LEU A 61 6.66 -0.27 -7.18
CA LEU A 61 6.75 0.90 -6.32
C LEU A 61 5.38 1.20 -5.66
N TRP A 62 4.31 1.22 -6.45
CA TRP A 62 2.96 1.49 -5.95
C TRP A 62 2.45 0.42 -4.99
N GLU A 63 2.64 -0.86 -5.32
CA GLU A 63 2.25 -1.98 -4.47
C GLU A 63 2.99 -1.97 -3.13
N ASN A 64 4.31 -1.76 -3.15
CA ASN A 64 5.11 -1.68 -1.92
C ASN A 64 4.71 -0.47 -1.07
N ALA A 65 4.53 0.71 -1.67
CA ALA A 65 4.08 1.90 -0.95
C ALA A 65 2.68 1.71 -0.35
N ASN A 66 1.75 1.09 -1.11
CA ASN A 66 0.42 0.79 -0.63
C ASN A 66 0.45 -0.24 0.51
N GLN A 67 1.25 -1.29 0.40
CA GLN A 67 1.39 -2.28 1.47
C GLN A 67 1.99 -1.66 2.74
N MET A 68 3.02 -0.83 2.59
CA MET A 68 3.77 -0.28 3.71
C MET A 68 3.04 0.85 4.45
N TYR A 69 2.25 1.67 3.75
CA TYR A 69 1.63 2.84 4.35
C TYR A 69 0.10 2.79 4.38
N PHE A 70 -0.54 1.99 3.52
CA PHE A 70 -2.01 1.90 3.46
C PHE A 70 -2.54 0.65 4.18
N ASP A 71 -1.96 -0.53 3.93
CA ASP A 71 -2.41 -1.78 4.57
C ASP A 71 -1.99 -1.90 6.05
N LEU A 72 -0.86 -1.28 6.43
CA LEU A 72 -0.43 -1.22 7.83
C LEU A 72 -1.37 -0.39 8.72
N GLY A 73 -2.16 0.52 8.15
CA GLY A 73 -3.15 1.31 8.88
C GLY A 73 -4.18 0.45 9.62
N ASN A 74 -4.50 -0.72 9.06
CA ASN A 74 -5.39 -1.69 9.71
C ASN A 74 -4.62 -2.70 10.55
N GLN A 75 -3.39 -3.10 10.19
CA GLN A 75 -2.68 -4.15 10.92
C GLN A 75 -2.31 -3.73 12.34
N SER A 76 -1.85 -2.49 12.56
CA SER A 76 -1.60 -1.98 13.91
C SER A 76 -2.89 -1.90 14.74
N GLN A 77 -4.00 -1.47 14.14
CA GLN A 77 -5.31 -1.44 14.81
C GLN A 77 -5.80 -2.86 15.13
N ILE A 78 -5.68 -3.81 14.20
CA ILE A 78 -6.03 -5.22 14.41
C ILE A 78 -5.18 -5.81 15.54
N PHE A 79 -3.88 -5.52 15.57
CA PHE A 79 -2.98 -5.97 16.62
C PHE A 79 -3.36 -5.40 17.99
N GLU A 80 -3.64 -4.10 18.08
CA GLU A 80 -4.14 -3.46 19.31
C GLU A 80 -5.48 -4.07 19.78
N LEU A 81 -6.42 -4.29 18.85
CA LEU A 81 -7.71 -4.92 19.16
C LEU A 81 -7.52 -6.37 19.64
N THR A 82 -6.60 -7.11 19.02
CA THR A 82 -6.27 -8.50 19.40
C THR A 82 -5.65 -8.57 20.80
N LEU A 83 -4.74 -7.64 21.11
CA LEU A 83 -4.18 -7.49 22.46
C LEU A 83 -5.28 -7.18 23.49
N LYS A 84 -6.12 -6.17 23.23
CA LYS A 84 -7.26 -5.83 24.10
C LYS A 84 -8.18 -7.03 24.31
N LEU A 85 -8.46 -7.79 23.26
CA LEU A 85 -9.31 -8.99 23.34
C LEU A 85 -8.67 -10.08 24.22
N GLY A 86 -7.35 -10.26 24.14
CA GLY A 86 -6.59 -11.22 24.97
C GLY A 86 -6.47 -10.82 26.45
N GLU A 87 -6.52 -9.52 26.74
CA GLU A 87 -6.52 -8.97 28.10
C GLU A 87 -7.90 -9.01 28.76
N ILE A 88 -8.99 -8.93 27.98
CA ILE A 88 -10.35 -9.04 28.52
C ILE A 88 -10.59 -10.46 29.03
N ARG A 89 -10.71 -10.57 30.36
CA ARG A 89 -11.10 -11.79 31.07
C ARG A 89 -12.29 -11.47 31.94
N GLN A 90 -13.19 -12.45 32.10
CA GLN A 90 -14.35 -12.27 32.95
C GLN A 90 -13.95 -12.04 34.42
N GLY A 91 -12.94 -12.76 34.93
CA GLY A 91 -12.46 -12.58 36.31
C GLY A 91 -13.60 -12.69 37.33
N GLU A 92 -13.71 -11.69 38.21
CA GLU A 92 -14.80 -11.56 39.19
C GLU A 92 -16.00 -10.74 38.67
N ASP A 93 -15.96 -10.23 37.43
CA ASP A 93 -17.07 -9.49 36.85
C ASP A 93 -18.25 -10.39 36.50
N ASN A 94 -19.45 -9.83 36.61
CA ASN A 94 -20.65 -10.52 36.16
C ASN A 94 -20.68 -10.62 34.62
N VAL A 95 -21.40 -11.63 34.13
CA VAL A 95 -21.49 -11.95 32.69
C VAL A 95 -21.93 -10.75 31.85
N SER A 96 -22.87 -9.94 32.35
CA SER A 96 -23.36 -8.75 31.63
C SER A 96 -22.29 -7.67 31.49
N LYS A 97 -21.46 -7.45 32.51
CA LYS A 97 -20.35 -6.49 32.47
C LYS A 97 -19.25 -6.97 31.51
N TYR A 98 -18.88 -8.24 31.59
CA TYR A 98 -17.92 -8.86 30.67
C TYR A 98 -18.39 -8.76 29.21
N PHE A 99 -19.64 -9.13 28.94
CA PHE A 99 -20.21 -9.08 27.58
C PHE A 99 -20.29 -7.66 27.03
N ASN A 100 -20.64 -6.67 27.86
CA ASN A 100 -20.64 -5.27 27.44
C ASN A 100 -19.23 -4.75 27.12
N SER A 101 -18.22 -5.17 27.90
CA SER A 101 -16.81 -4.84 27.60
C SER A 101 -16.33 -5.46 26.30
N LEU A 102 -16.72 -6.71 26.02
CA LEU A 102 -16.39 -7.41 24.78
C LEU A 102 -17.05 -6.77 23.55
N LYS A 103 -18.28 -6.30 23.69
CA LYS A 103 -19.06 -5.64 22.62
C LYS A 103 -18.58 -4.21 22.31
N ARG A 104 -17.74 -3.63 23.16
CA ARG A 104 -17.21 -2.27 23.03
C ARG A 104 -15.85 -2.21 22.32
N ILE A 105 -15.21 -3.38 22.14
CA ILE A 105 -14.11 -3.56 21.17
C ILE A 105 -14.72 -3.55 19.77
#